data_AF-A0A0S3PX45-F1
#
_entry.id   AF-A0A0S3PX45-F1
#
_cell.length_a   1.000
_cell.length_b   1.000
_cell.length_c   1.000
_cell.angle_alpha   90.00
_cell.angle_beta   90.00
_cell.angle_gamma   90.00
#
_symmetry.space_group_name_H-M   'P 1'
#
loop_
_entity.id
_entity.type
_entity.pdbx_description
1 polymer ?
#
loop_
_entity_poly.entity_id
_entity_poly.type
_entity_poly.pdbx_seq_one_letter_code
_entity_poly.pdbx_strand_id
1 'polypeptide(L)'
;MRAKPLKTAIDGLASGFDGVFPGPALRATRGKPFSATFGNDLTAPVSIYFPGLRSVRDPVLQLAPGQTGTFSLAPRDAGTFWYRALPSGQAANGLCGLLIVDDGVAVDRDVPLVINVAGDKRTANGHSGREIPVRAGERVRLRILNASPAEMMAVRLDQHDVNVMALDGHPSEPFIARDGRVPLAPGNRADLFVDMTMPAGTIAPLMVETLAGAAQTISLKYSPDAPAKPAPSGPPTVLPPNPLNSRMEFGRAQRAELALDPASPPALSAKKGQTVMLALTNSTPIPQAVHIGGTPFRLLDSMDDGWKPYWLDTVVALPQRTTRIAFVAEATGSWPIISQPLQPGAAASIGSIQIS
;
A
#
# COMPACT_ATOMS: atom_id res chain seq x y z
N MET A 1 -14.63 14.15 3.95
CA MET A 1 -13.51 14.76 3.19
C MET A 1 -14.00 15.17 1.82
N ARG A 2 -13.50 16.26 1.24
CA ARG A 2 -13.88 16.69 -0.12
C ARG A 2 -12.67 16.71 -1.03
N ALA A 3 -12.77 16.10 -2.21
CA ALA A 3 -11.76 16.22 -3.25
C ALA A 3 -11.81 17.65 -3.80
N LYS A 4 -10.71 18.39 -3.69
CA LYS A 4 -10.60 19.77 -4.18
C LYS A 4 -9.16 20.07 -4.61
N PRO A 5 -8.92 21.16 -5.36
CA PRO A 5 -7.57 21.55 -5.73
C PRO A 5 -6.70 21.80 -4.49
N LEU A 6 -5.42 21.44 -4.56
CA LEU A 6 -4.46 21.85 -3.53
C LEU A 6 -4.26 23.37 -3.59
N LYS A 7 -4.14 24.01 -2.42
CA LYS A 7 -3.84 25.46 -2.35
C LYS A 7 -2.46 25.79 -2.95
N THR A 8 -1.53 24.85 -2.86
CA THR A 8 -0.21 24.91 -3.46
C THR A 8 0.09 23.53 -4.02
N ALA A 9 0.50 23.46 -5.28
CA ALA A 9 0.88 22.18 -5.89
C ALA A 9 2.08 21.60 -5.13
N ILE A 10 2.01 20.30 -4.85
CA ILE A 10 3.08 19.56 -4.16
C ILE A 10 3.59 18.54 -5.17
N ASP A 11 4.83 18.66 -5.62
CA ASP A 11 5.50 17.58 -6.35
C ASP A 11 4.74 17.05 -7.59
N GLY A 12 4.10 17.96 -8.33
CA GLY A 12 3.27 17.63 -9.50
C GLY A 12 1.86 17.15 -9.17
N LEU A 13 1.49 17.03 -7.89
CA LEU A 13 0.14 16.77 -7.42
C LEU A 13 -0.70 18.05 -7.47
N ALA A 14 -1.92 17.93 -7.98
CA ALA A 14 -2.80 19.08 -8.23
C ALA A 14 -4.01 19.13 -7.30
N SER A 15 -4.43 17.98 -6.77
CA SER A 15 -5.64 17.83 -5.96
C SER A 15 -5.37 17.03 -4.70
N GLY A 16 -6.16 17.28 -3.66
CA GLY A 16 -6.04 16.61 -2.37
C GLY A 16 -7.38 16.52 -1.66
N PHE A 17 -7.54 15.50 -0.82
CA PHE A 17 -8.70 15.44 0.06
C PHE A 17 -8.58 16.51 1.13
N ASP A 18 -9.60 17.33 1.25
CA ASP A 18 -9.62 18.53 2.10
C ASP A 18 -8.51 19.55 1.75
N GLY A 19 -7.98 19.48 0.52
CA GLY A 19 -7.01 20.44 -0.02
C GLY A 19 -5.61 20.27 0.55
N VAL A 20 -5.33 19.09 1.10
CA VAL A 20 -4.04 18.69 1.65
C VAL A 20 -3.58 17.38 1.03
N PHE A 21 -2.26 17.14 1.07
CA PHE A 21 -1.66 15.87 0.70
C PHE A 21 -0.80 15.33 1.85
N PRO A 22 -0.94 14.05 2.20
CA PRO A 22 -2.04 13.16 1.85
C PRO A 22 -3.36 13.65 2.47
N GLY A 23 -4.47 13.06 2.04
CA GLY A 23 -5.72 13.13 2.79
C GLY A 23 -5.57 12.55 4.21
N PRO A 24 -6.50 12.87 5.13
CA PRO A 24 -6.41 12.45 6.51
C PRO A 24 -6.44 10.92 6.64
N ALA A 25 -5.61 10.37 7.52
CA ALA A 25 -5.65 8.94 7.82
C ALA A 25 -6.98 8.58 8.50
N LEU A 26 -7.75 7.70 7.85
CA LEU A 26 -8.99 7.15 8.39
C LEU A 26 -8.66 5.98 9.30
N ARG A 27 -9.41 5.84 10.39
CA ARG A 27 -9.29 4.71 11.31
C ARG A 27 -10.61 3.96 11.41
N ALA A 28 -10.53 2.64 11.36
CA ALA A 28 -11.62 1.71 11.54
C ALA A 28 -11.19 0.59 12.50
N THR A 29 -12.15 -0.19 12.99
CA THR A 29 -11.89 -1.36 13.82
C THR A 29 -12.37 -2.61 13.11
N ARG A 30 -11.56 -3.67 13.10
CA ARG A 30 -11.92 -4.96 12.48
C ARG A 30 -13.27 -5.45 12.98
N GLY A 31 -14.14 -5.82 12.05
CA GLY A 31 -15.49 -6.34 12.29
C GLY A 31 -16.52 -5.29 12.73
N LYS A 32 -16.15 -4.02 12.90
CA LYS A 32 -17.08 -2.95 13.28
C LYS A 32 -17.53 -2.14 12.06
N PRO A 33 -18.79 -1.66 12.02
CA PRO A 33 -19.21 -0.74 10.96
C PRO A 33 -18.30 0.48 10.90
N PHE A 34 -17.88 0.81 9.68
CA PHE A 34 -17.10 1.98 9.32
C PHE A 34 -17.82 2.70 8.19
N SER A 35 -17.83 4.03 8.26
CA SER A 35 -18.35 4.88 7.19
C SER A 35 -17.48 6.11 7.00
N ALA A 36 -17.26 6.49 5.75
CA ALA A 36 -16.57 7.72 5.38
C ALA A 36 -17.35 8.45 4.28
N THR A 37 -17.61 9.73 4.52
CA THR A 37 -18.29 10.59 3.55
C THR A 37 -17.28 11.37 2.72
N PHE A 38 -17.45 11.28 1.40
CA PHE A 38 -16.63 11.95 0.41
C PHE A 38 -17.46 12.91 -0.42
N GLY A 39 -16.93 14.11 -0.67
CA GLY A 39 -17.48 15.07 -1.62
C GLY A 39 -16.52 15.30 -2.78
N ASN A 40 -17.04 15.81 -3.89
CA ASN A 40 -16.25 16.21 -5.04
C ASN A 40 -16.47 17.69 -5.36
N ASP A 41 -15.49 18.54 -5.05
CA ASP A 41 -15.49 19.98 -5.39
C ASP A 41 -14.64 20.27 -6.64
N LEU A 42 -14.21 19.23 -7.36
CA LEU A 42 -13.55 19.37 -8.66
C LEU A 42 -14.59 19.58 -9.78
N THR A 43 -14.13 20.05 -10.92
CA THR A 43 -14.93 20.22 -12.14
C THR A 43 -15.12 18.93 -12.93
N ALA A 44 -14.47 17.84 -12.52
CA ALA A 44 -14.51 16.53 -13.18
C ALA A 44 -15.03 15.45 -12.22
N PRO A 45 -15.67 14.38 -12.71
CA PRO A 45 -16.09 13.26 -11.87
C PRO A 45 -14.88 12.55 -11.25
N VAL A 46 -15.06 11.96 -10.06
CA VAL A 46 -14.06 11.15 -9.37
C VAL A 46 -14.64 9.81 -8.92
N SER A 47 -13.82 8.76 -9.00
CA SER A 47 -14.13 7.44 -8.44
C SER A 47 -13.17 7.16 -7.30
N ILE A 48 -13.68 6.97 -6.10
CA ILE A 48 -12.88 6.70 -4.90
C ILE A 48 -12.86 5.20 -4.65
N TYR A 49 -11.66 4.63 -4.64
CA TYR A 49 -11.40 3.21 -4.49
C TYR A 49 -10.54 2.95 -3.26
N PHE A 50 -10.67 1.76 -2.67
CA PHE A 50 -9.94 1.32 -1.50
C PHE A 50 -9.09 0.09 -1.83
N PRO A 51 -7.89 0.26 -2.41
CA PRO A 51 -7.07 -0.88 -2.82
C PRO A 51 -6.66 -1.76 -1.63
N GLY A 52 -6.70 -3.07 -1.85
CA GLY A 52 -6.37 -4.10 -0.86
C GLY A 52 -7.49 -4.42 0.13
N LEU A 53 -8.50 -3.56 0.27
CA LEU A 53 -9.61 -3.80 1.20
C LEU A 53 -10.57 -4.85 0.62
N ARG A 54 -10.68 -6.01 1.27
CA ARG A 54 -11.65 -7.04 0.86
C ARG A 54 -13.07 -6.67 1.29
N SER A 55 -14.01 -6.76 0.37
CA SER A 55 -15.44 -6.44 0.58
C SER A 55 -16.34 -7.42 -0.17
N VAL A 56 -17.66 -7.29 0.02
CA VAL A 56 -18.67 -8.11 -0.70
C VAL A 56 -19.02 -7.57 -2.10
N ARG A 57 -18.64 -6.32 -2.38
CA ARG A 57 -18.81 -5.63 -3.66
C ARG A 57 -17.62 -4.70 -3.87
N ASP A 58 -17.32 -4.35 -5.11
CA ASP A 58 -16.23 -3.41 -5.44
C ASP A 58 -16.33 -2.13 -4.60
N PRO A 59 -15.31 -1.78 -3.79
CA PRO A 59 -15.37 -0.65 -2.88
C PRO A 59 -15.11 0.66 -3.63
N VAL A 60 -15.90 0.94 -4.67
CA VAL A 60 -15.83 2.16 -5.47
C VAL A 60 -17.01 3.07 -5.17
N LEU A 61 -16.72 4.34 -4.89
CA LEU A 61 -17.70 5.41 -4.78
C LEU A 61 -17.51 6.40 -5.93
N GLN A 62 -18.49 6.49 -6.83
CA GLN A 62 -18.48 7.43 -7.95
C GLN A 62 -19.20 8.72 -7.58
N LEU A 63 -18.55 9.86 -7.83
CA LEU A 63 -19.05 11.20 -7.47
C LEU A 63 -18.91 12.16 -8.65
N ALA A 64 -20.03 12.67 -9.14
CA ALA A 64 -20.07 13.81 -10.06
C ALA A 64 -19.58 15.11 -9.36
N PRO A 65 -19.19 16.15 -10.11
CA PRO A 65 -18.92 17.48 -9.55
C PRO A 65 -20.06 17.97 -8.64
N GLY A 66 -19.72 18.50 -7.46
CA GLY A 66 -20.63 18.94 -6.42
C GLY A 66 -21.26 17.81 -5.57
N GLN A 67 -21.18 16.56 -6.02
CA GLN A 67 -21.83 15.43 -5.34
C GLN A 67 -21.12 15.07 -4.03
N THR A 68 -21.89 14.54 -3.08
CA THR A 68 -21.40 13.88 -1.87
C THR A 68 -21.96 12.46 -1.81
N GLY A 69 -21.16 11.52 -1.32
CA GLY A 69 -21.56 10.14 -1.12
C GLY A 69 -20.85 9.52 0.07
N THR A 70 -21.42 8.44 0.60
CA THR A 70 -20.88 7.75 1.77
C THR A 70 -20.49 6.34 1.40
N PHE A 71 -19.25 6.00 1.70
CA PHE A 71 -18.74 4.64 1.65
C PHE A 71 -18.92 4.00 3.02
N SER A 72 -19.50 2.80 3.07
CA SER A 72 -19.72 2.06 4.31
C SER A 72 -19.39 0.58 4.15
N LEU A 73 -18.72 0.00 5.14
CA LEU A 73 -18.51 -1.45 5.27
C LEU A 73 -18.22 -1.82 6.72
N ALA A 74 -18.13 -3.11 7.02
CA ALA A 74 -17.44 -3.61 8.22
C ALA A 74 -16.18 -4.36 7.78
N PRO A 75 -14.95 -3.83 8.01
CA PRO A 75 -13.73 -4.43 7.49
C PRO A 75 -13.48 -5.76 8.19
N ARG A 76 -13.36 -6.84 7.40
CA ARG A 76 -13.03 -8.18 7.93
C ARG A 76 -11.53 -8.35 8.24
N ASP A 77 -10.71 -7.49 7.64
CA ASP A 77 -9.25 -7.50 7.72
C ASP A 77 -8.75 -6.30 8.53
N ALA A 78 -7.78 -6.53 9.42
CA ALA A 78 -7.00 -5.48 10.07
C ALA A 78 -5.70 -5.22 9.30
N GLY A 79 -5.15 -4.02 9.39
CA GLY A 79 -3.90 -3.64 8.73
C GLY A 79 -3.94 -2.26 8.09
N THR A 80 -2.90 -1.96 7.32
CA THR A 80 -2.74 -0.68 6.62
C THR A 80 -3.21 -0.79 5.16
N PHE A 81 -4.38 -0.22 4.92
CA PHE A 81 -4.97 -0.02 3.60
C PHE A 81 -4.90 1.46 3.23
N TRP A 82 -5.52 1.81 2.11
CA TRP A 82 -5.58 3.19 1.66
C TRP A 82 -6.85 3.42 0.85
N TYR A 83 -7.14 4.69 0.65
CA TYR A 83 -8.17 5.14 -0.26
C TYR A 83 -7.52 6.08 -1.27
N ARG A 84 -7.96 6.01 -2.52
CA ARG A 84 -7.47 6.86 -3.60
C ARG A 84 -8.55 7.15 -4.61
N ALA A 85 -8.40 8.24 -5.36
CA ALA A 85 -9.09 8.34 -6.63
C ALA A 85 -8.48 7.34 -7.64
N LEU A 86 -9.33 6.62 -8.37
CA LEU A 86 -8.90 5.85 -9.53
C LEU A 86 -8.41 6.81 -10.61
N PRO A 87 -7.39 6.43 -11.39
CA PRO A 87 -6.82 7.30 -12.41
C PRO A 87 -7.83 7.48 -13.55
N SER A 88 -8.57 8.58 -13.52
CA SER A 88 -9.28 9.14 -14.67
C SER A 88 -8.87 10.61 -14.83
N GLY A 89 -7.81 10.85 -15.60
CA GLY A 89 -7.29 12.19 -15.91
C GLY A 89 -6.52 12.89 -14.78
N GLN A 90 -6.21 14.17 -14.97
CA GLN A 90 -5.43 15.00 -14.02
C GLN A 90 -6.12 15.18 -12.65
N ALA A 91 -7.44 14.95 -12.57
CA ALA A 91 -8.26 15.15 -11.37
C ALA A 91 -7.91 14.21 -10.20
N ALA A 92 -7.36 13.02 -10.48
CA ALA A 92 -7.02 12.03 -9.45
C ALA A 92 -5.66 12.30 -8.75
N ASN A 93 -4.89 13.28 -9.24
CA ASN A 93 -3.49 13.45 -8.90
C ASN A 93 -3.30 14.05 -7.49
N GLY A 94 -2.92 13.20 -6.53
CA GLY A 94 -2.76 13.53 -5.11
C GLY A 94 -3.98 13.20 -4.23
N LEU A 95 -5.08 12.71 -4.82
CA LEU A 95 -6.25 12.27 -4.07
C LEU A 95 -6.03 10.88 -3.47
N CYS A 96 -5.29 10.79 -2.36
CA CYS A 96 -5.16 9.56 -1.59
C CYS A 96 -4.93 9.81 -0.10
N GLY A 97 -5.18 8.81 0.73
CA GLY A 97 -4.82 8.77 2.14
C GLY A 97 -4.88 7.35 2.70
N LEU A 98 -4.44 7.16 3.94
CA LEU A 98 -4.45 5.85 4.58
C LEU A 98 -5.83 5.49 5.14
N LEU A 99 -6.16 4.20 5.10
CA LEU A 99 -7.20 3.57 5.90
C LEU A 99 -6.52 2.56 6.82
N ILE A 100 -6.47 2.86 8.12
CA ILE A 100 -5.91 1.98 9.13
C ILE A 100 -7.06 1.22 9.77
N VAL A 101 -7.07 -0.10 9.63
CA VAL A 101 -7.99 -0.97 10.37
C VAL A 101 -7.25 -1.57 11.56
N ASP A 102 -7.72 -1.28 12.76
CA ASP A 102 -7.07 -1.67 14.00
C ASP A 102 -7.02 -3.20 14.17
N ASP A 103 -5.84 -3.71 14.56
CA ASP A 103 -5.56 -5.11 14.88
C ASP A 103 -5.48 -5.39 16.39
N GLY A 104 -5.58 -4.35 17.23
CA GLY A 104 -5.54 -4.46 18.69
C GLY A 104 -4.12 -4.61 19.27
N VAL A 105 -3.06 -4.59 18.44
CA VAL A 105 -1.68 -4.64 18.91
C VAL A 105 -1.18 -3.23 19.22
N ALA A 106 -1.01 -2.94 20.51
CA ALA A 106 -0.46 -1.69 20.97
C ALA A 106 1.07 -1.62 20.76
N VAL A 107 1.54 -0.44 20.39
CA VAL A 107 2.95 -0.04 20.35
C VAL A 107 3.07 1.32 21.03
N ASP A 108 4.28 1.74 21.40
CA ASP A 108 4.47 3.03 22.07
C ASP A 108 4.15 4.20 21.13
N ARG A 109 4.39 4.01 19.82
CA ARG A 109 4.12 5.03 18.81
C ARG A 109 3.68 4.41 17.48
N ASP A 110 2.51 4.80 16.98
CA ASP A 110 1.96 4.37 15.68
C ASP A 110 1.99 5.55 14.69
N VAL A 111 2.85 5.47 13.67
CA VAL A 111 3.19 6.56 12.75
C VAL A 111 2.74 6.22 11.32
N PRO A 112 1.67 6.85 10.81
CA PRO A 112 1.33 6.79 9.40
C PRO A 112 2.32 7.60 8.56
N LEU A 113 2.87 6.99 7.50
CA LEU A 113 3.78 7.61 6.55
C LEU A 113 3.32 7.33 5.10
N VAL A 114 2.75 8.36 4.46
CA VAL A 114 2.47 8.35 3.02
C VAL A 114 3.65 8.96 2.30
N ILE A 115 4.41 8.13 1.60
CA ILE A 115 5.61 8.56 0.89
C ILE A 115 5.27 8.82 -0.58
N ASN A 116 5.73 9.95 -1.10
CA ASN A 116 5.63 10.32 -2.49
C ASN A 116 7.00 10.70 -3.04
N VAL A 117 7.31 10.23 -4.24
CA VAL A 117 8.50 10.59 -4.98
C VAL A 117 8.12 11.25 -6.31
N ALA A 118 8.71 12.41 -6.58
CA ALA A 118 8.60 13.10 -7.86
C ALA A 118 9.95 13.70 -8.27
N GLY A 119 10.60 13.08 -9.26
CA GLY A 119 11.99 13.40 -9.60
C GLY A 119 12.90 13.20 -8.38
N ASP A 120 13.67 14.23 -8.02
CA ASP A 120 14.60 14.17 -6.89
C ASP A 120 13.94 14.43 -5.52
N LYS A 121 12.67 14.82 -5.49
CA LYS A 121 11.97 15.14 -4.24
C LYS A 121 11.32 13.90 -3.64
N ARG A 122 11.59 13.68 -2.36
CA ARG A 122 11.04 12.59 -1.56
C ARG A 122 10.34 13.22 -0.36
N THR A 123 9.03 13.01 -0.25
CA THR A 123 8.23 13.56 0.83
C THR A 123 7.52 12.46 1.59
N ALA A 124 7.38 12.65 2.90
CA ALA A 124 6.49 11.85 3.73
C ALA A 124 5.41 12.76 4.29
N ASN A 125 4.16 12.36 4.12
CA ASN A 125 3.00 13.15 4.51
C ASN A 125 3.04 14.59 3.95
N GLY A 126 3.54 14.76 2.72
CA GLY A 126 3.68 16.07 2.07
C GLY A 126 4.85 16.94 2.56
N HIS A 127 5.73 16.44 3.43
CA HIS A 127 6.87 17.19 3.97
C HIS A 127 8.20 16.48 3.69
N SER A 128 9.27 17.24 3.51
CA SER A 128 10.65 16.74 3.49
C SER A 128 11.40 17.19 4.76
N GLY A 129 12.28 16.33 5.26
CA GLY A 129 13.16 16.63 6.41
C GLY A 129 12.44 16.75 7.75
N ARG A 130 11.17 16.33 7.86
CA ARG A 130 10.42 16.40 9.12
C ARG A 130 11.03 15.46 10.16
N GLU A 131 11.24 15.98 11.36
CA GLU A 131 11.66 15.18 12.52
C GLU A 131 10.44 14.58 13.21
N ILE A 132 10.51 13.28 13.51
CA ILE A 132 9.54 12.56 14.34
C ILE A 132 10.21 12.31 15.70
N PRO A 133 9.74 12.94 16.78
CA PRO A 133 10.33 12.72 18.08
C PRO A 133 10.04 11.29 18.54
N VAL A 134 11.08 10.60 19.01
CA VAL A 134 11.05 9.26 19.60
C VAL A 134 11.85 9.24 20.89
N ARG A 135 11.63 8.25 21.74
CA ARG A 135 12.44 8.03 22.96
C ARG A 135 13.12 6.68 22.87
N ALA A 136 14.35 6.58 23.39
CA ALA A 136 15.03 5.29 23.51
C ALA A 136 14.15 4.30 24.29
N GLY A 137 14.06 3.05 23.84
CA GLY A 137 13.19 2.02 24.41
C GLY A 137 11.73 2.03 23.90
N GLU A 138 11.32 3.01 23.07
CA GLU A 138 10.04 2.94 22.37
C GLU A 138 10.07 1.87 21.28
N ARG A 139 8.96 1.16 21.10
CA ARG A 139 8.64 0.43 19.88
C ARG A 139 7.77 1.33 19.01
N VAL A 140 8.27 1.65 17.82
CA VAL A 140 7.58 2.46 16.82
C VAL A 140 7.04 1.55 15.72
N ARG A 141 5.74 1.68 15.43
CA ARG A 141 5.12 1.11 14.22
C ARG A 141 5.10 2.17 13.13
N LEU A 142 5.87 1.96 12.07
CA LEU A 142 5.79 2.79 10.86
C LEU A 142 4.82 2.12 9.88
N ARG A 143 3.72 2.81 9.54
CA ARG A 143 2.73 2.36 8.55
C ARG A 143 2.99 3.08 7.24
N ILE A 144 3.75 2.43 6.36
CA ILE A 144 4.25 3.03 5.14
C ILE A 144 3.31 2.73 3.99
N LEU A 145 2.99 3.76 3.20
CA LEU A 145 2.37 3.64 1.87
C LEU A 145 3.30 4.27 0.83
N ASN A 146 3.57 3.54 -0.26
CA ASN A 146 4.08 4.16 -1.48
C ASN A 146 2.92 4.76 -2.28
N ALA A 147 2.72 6.07 -2.16
CA ALA A 147 1.71 6.81 -2.92
C ALA A 147 2.27 7.42 -4.22
N SER A 148 3.52 7.14 -4.57
CA SER A 148 4.15 7.65 -5.79
C SER A 148 3.40 7.10 -7.01
N PRO A 149 3.09 7.92 -8.03
CA PRO A 149 2.30 7.46 -9.18
C PRO A 149 2.97 6.33 -9.98
N ALA A 150 4.29 6.40 -10.15
CA ALA A 150 5.03 5.51 -11.05
C ALA A 150 6.43 5.15 -10.53
N GLU A 151 6.76 5.48 -9.27
CA GLU A 151 8.10 5.30 -8.73
C GLU A 151 8.16 4.09 -7.79
N MET A 152 9.02 3.12 -8.11
CA MET A 152 9.46 2.12 -7.15
C MET A 152 10.45 2.74 -6.18
N MET A 153 10.34 2.35 -4.92
CA MET A 153 11.30 2.78 -3.92
C MET A 153 11.69 1.66 -2.97
N ALA A 154 12.76 1.88 -2.21
CA ALA A 154 12.99 1.20 -0.95
C ALA A 154 13.05 2.21 0.18
N VAL A 155 12.37 1.91 1.28
CA VAL A 155 12.59 2.64 2.53
C VAL A 155 13.71 1.95 3.28
N ARG A 156 14.69 2.72 3.74
CA ARG A 156 15.83 2.22 4.52
C ARG A 156 15.98 3.00 5.81
N LEU A 157 16.17 2.28 6.90
CA LEU A 157 16.53 2.84 8.20
C LEU A 157 17.76 2.09 8.71
N ASP A 158 18.90 2.79 8.74
CA ASP A 158 20.17 2.21 9.16
C ASP A 158 20.23 2.05 10.67
N GLN A 159 21.08 1.12 11.12
CA GLN A 159 21.40 0.91 12.54
C GLN A 159 20.19 0.52 13.41
N HIS A 160 19.09 0.10 12.79
CA HIS A 160 17.92 -0.43 13.48
C HIS A 160 17.54 -1.78 12.90
N ASP A 161 17.10 -2.69 13.76
CA ASP A 161 16.41 -3.91 13.32
C ASP A 161 14.98 -3.56 12.92
N VAL A 162 14.75 -3.59 11.61
CA VAL A 162 13.44 -3.29 11.01
C VAL A 162 12.66 -4.59 10.85
N ASN A 163 11.69 -4.83 11.73
CA ASN A 163 10.82 -6.01 11.66
C ASN A 163 9.64 -5.72 10.74
N VAL A 164 9.54 -6.43 9.62
CA VAL A 164 8.38 -6.38 8.72
C VAL A 164 7.26 -7.22 9.33
N MET A 165 6.17 -6.58 9.69
CA MET A 165 5.04 -7.22 10.39
C MET A 165 3.86 -7.51 9.46
N ALA A 166 3.69 -6.69 8.42
CA ALA A 166 2.65 -6.85 7.41
C ALA A 166 3.11 -6.22 6.09
N LEU A 167 2.64 -6.79 4.99
CA LEU A 167 2.73 -6.21 3.66
C LEU A 167 1.33 -6.13 3.05
N ASP A 168 1.04 -5.05 2.33
CA ASP A 168 -0.24 -4.82 1.65
C ASP A 168 -1.47 -5.02 2.55
N GLY A 169 -1.37 -4.58 3.81
CA GLY A 169 -2.47 -4.68 4.78
C GLY A 169 -2.72 -6.08 5.33
N HIS A 170 -1.84 -7.06 5.04
CA HIS A 170 -1.94 -8.42 5.56
C HIS A 170 -0.74 -8.78 6.44
N PRO A 171 -0.98 -9.21 7.70
CA PRO A 171 0.05 -9.75 8.56
C PRO A 171 0.89 -10.83 7.88
N SER A 172 2.20 -10.78 8.10
CA SER A 172 3.13 -11.84 7.74
C SER A 172 3.59 -12.60 8.99
N GLU A 173 4.24 -13.74 8.79
CA GLU A 173 5.22 -14.15 9.79
C GLU A 173 6.29 -13.04 9.85
N PRO A 174 6.61 -12.48 11.03
CA PRO A 174 7.55 -11.37 11.11
C PRO A 174 8.94 -11.79 10.62
N PHE A 175 9.58 -10.92 9.85
CA PHE A 175 10.96 -11.12 9.41
C PHE A 175 11.72 -9.80 9.44
N ILE A 176 13.03 -9.89 9.64
CA ILE A 176 13.91 -8.71 9.64
C ILE A 176 14.18 -8.29 8.20
N ALA A 177 13.98 -7.00 7.90
CA ALA A 177 14.37 -6.43 6.62
C ALA A 177 15.90 -6.43 6.52
N ARG A 178 16.42 -7.14 5.51
CA ARG A 178 17.85 -7.17 5.22
C ARG A 178 18.36 -5.74 5.01
N ASP A 179 19.44 -5.39 5.69
CA ASP A 179 20.07 -4.06 5.66
C ASP A 179 19.09 -2.91 6.00
N GLY A 180 18.07 -3.19 6.83
CA GLY A 180 17.03 -2.23 7.21
C GLY A 180 16.17 -1.75 6.03
N ARG A 181 16.21 -2.45 4.89
CA ARG A 181 15.70 -2.00 3.60
C ARG A 181 14.44 -2.76 3.15
N VAL A 182 13.36 -2.02 2.90
CA VAL A 182 12.06 -2.57 2.51
C VAL A 182 11.65 -2.01 1.14
N PRO A 183 11.68 -2.83 0.06
CA PRO A 183 11.24 -2.41 -1.27
C PRO A 183 9.71 -2.31 -1.37
N LEU A 184 9.21 -1.27 -2.03
CA LEU A 184 7.79 -0.97 -2.18
C LEU A 184 7.51 -0.43 -3.59
N ALA A 185 6.65 -1.12 -4.34
CA ALA A 185 6.09 -0.60 -5.59
C ALA A 185 4.97 0.42 -5.29
N PRO A 186 4.57 1.25 -6.28
CA PRO A 186 3.38 2.08 -6.17
C PRO A 186 2.17 1.30 -5.64
N GLY A 187 1.54 1.80 -4.59
CA GLY A 187 0.39 1.19 -3.93
C GLY A 187 0.70 0.10 -2.91
N ASN A 188 1.96 -0.33 -2.78
CA ASN A 188 2.33 -1.23 -1.69
C ASN A 188 2.30 -0.52 -0.33
N ARG A 189 2.01 -1.30 0.70
CA ARG A 189 2.09 -0.87 2.10
C ARG A 189 2.97 -1.81 2.91
N ALA A 190 3.59 -1.29 3.95
CA ALA A 190 4.30 -2.08 4.94
C ALA A 190 4.06 -1.55 6.35
N ASP A 191 3.85 -2.46 7.29
CA ASP A 191 3.87 -2.15 8.73
C ASP A 191 5.18 -2.66 9.30
N LEU A 192 5.99 -1.73 9.81
CA LEU A 192 7.32 -2.01 10.33
C LEU A 192 7.35 -1.75 11.82
N PHE A 193 7.78 -2.73 12.62
CA PHE A 193 8.12 -2.51 14.02
C PHE A 193 9.61 -2.23 14.12
N VAL A 194 9.94 -1.10 14.73
CA VAL A 194 11.31 -0.66 14.96
C VAL A 194 11.46 -0.32 16.43
N ASP A 195 12.36 -1.01 17.11
CA ASP A 195 12.71 -0.68 18.49
C ASP A 195 13.76 0.44 18.49
N MET A 196 13.50 1.48 19.26
CA MET A 196 14.33 2.67 19.32
C MET A 196 15.51 2.42 20.26
N THR A 197 16.59 1.83 19.74
CA THR A 197 17.74 1.37 20.53
C THR A 197 18.93 2.33 20.54
N MET A 198 18.90 3.40 19.74
CA MET A 198 20.02 4.34 19.62
C MET A 198 20.14 5.27 20.84
N PRO A 199 21.33 5.86 21.08
CA PRO A 199 21.54 6.81 22.17
C PRO A 199 20.60 8.03 22.10
N ALA A 200 20.24 8.58 23.27
CA ALA A 200 19.52 9.85 23.40
C ALA A 200 20.22 10.98 22.61
N GLY A 201 19.44 11.83 21.94
CA GLY A 201 19.96 12.88 21.05
C GLY A 201 20.34 12.44 19.64
N THR A 202 20.35 11.13 19.33
CA THR A 202 20.59 10.63 17.97
C THR A 202 19.52 11.11 16.99
N ILE A 203 19.92 11.47 15.78
CA ILE A 203 19.03 11.72 14.65
C ILE A 203 19.24 10.58 13.64
N ALA A 204 18.25 9.69 13.52
CA ALA A 204 18.30 8.57 12.59
C ALA A 204 17.48 8.90 11.32
N PRO A 205 18.11 9.10 10.16
CA PRO A 205 17.39 9.43 8.93
C PRO A 205 16.66 8.19 8.38
N LEU A 206 15.42 8.39 7.94
CA LEU A 206 14.73 7.43 7.08
C LEU A 206 15.00 7.83 5.63
N MET A 207 15.69 6.94 4.93
CA MET A 207 16.08 7.11 3.55
C MET A 207 15.04 6.51 2.62
N VAL A 208 14.76 7.20 1.51
CA VAL A 208 13.99 6.68 0.38
C VAL A 208 14.94 6.56 -0.79
N GLU A 209 15.08 5.34 -1.30
CA GLU A 209 15.95 4.99 -2.40
C GLU A 209 15.13 4.69 -3.65
N THR A 210 15.52 5.30 -4.76
CA THR A 210 14.96 4.98 -6.08
C THR A 210 16.08 4.70 -7.06
N LEU A 211 15.74 4.42 -8.33
CA LEU A 211 16.77 4.26 -9.37
C LEU A 211 17.58 5.54 -9.60
N ALA A 212 17.00 6.71 -9.32
CA ALA A 212 17.67 7.99 -9.41
C ALA A 212 18.59 8.31 -8.21
N GLY A 213 18.57 7.48 -7.16
CA GLY A 213 19.41 7.64 -5.97
C GLY A 213 18.63 7.67 -4.66
N ALA A 214 19.36 7.91 -3.56
CA ALA A 214 18.82 7.93 -2.21
C ALA A 214 18.70 9.36 -1.67
N ALA A 215 17.60 9.65 -0.96
CA ALA A 215 17.46 10.89 -0.23
C ALA A 215 16.74 10.68 1.11
N GLN A 216 17.11 11.50 2.10
CA GLN A 216 16.41 11.54 3.37
C GLN A 216 15.01 12.11 3.16
N THR A 217 14.02 11.46 3.78
CA THR A 217 12.62 11.93 3.72
C THR A 217 12.16 12.48 5.07
N ILE A 218 12.40 11.74 6.15
CA ILE A 218 12.17 12.17 7.54
C ILE A 218 13.38 11.77 8.39
N SER A 219 13.38 12.15 9.65
CA SER A 219 14.26 11.56 10.66
C SER A 219 13.51 11.18 11.92
N LEU A 220 13.96 10.13 12.59
CA LEU A 220 13.58 9.79 13.95
C LEU A 220 14.55 10.51 14.89
N LYS A 221 14.04 11.46 15.67
CA LYS A 221 14.84 12.26 16.60
C LYS A 221 14.68 11.73 18.01
N TYR A 222 15.74 11.13 18.53
CA TYR A 222 15.78 10.61 19.89
C TYR A 222 15.79 11.77 20.89
N SER A 223 14.81 11.78 21.80
CA SER A 223 14.76 12.73 22.90
C SER A 223 16.04 12.66 23.74
N PRO A 224 16.52 13.78 24.31
CA PRO A 224 17.58 13.77 25.33
C PRO A 224 17.12 13.17 26.67
N ASP A 225 15.82 12.95 26.86
CA ASP A 225 15.27 12.37 28.09
C ASP A 225 15.74 10.93 28.32
N ALA A 226 15.61 10.47 29.58
CA ALA A 226 15.82 9.07 29.92
C ALA A 226 14.97 8.13 29.04
N PRO A 227 15.44 6.90 28.75
CA PRO A 227 14.70 5.91 27.99
C PRO A 227 13.26 5.74 28.49
N ALA A 228 12.31 5.56 27.56
CA ALA A 228 10.90 5.32 27.87
C ALA A 228 10.70 4.02 28.66
N LYS A 229 11.62 3.06 28.52
CA LYS A 229 11.61 1.78 29.23
C LYS A 229 13.02 1.45 29.75
N PRO A 230 13.14 0.85 30.95
CA PRO A 230 14.44 0.52 31.55
C PRO A 230 15.15 -0.68 30.89
N ALA A 231 14.42 -1.52 30.16
CA ALA A 231 14.97 -2.66 29.43
C ALA A 231 14.48 -2.63 27.97
N PRO A 232 15.24 -3.23 27.02
CA PRO A 232 14.79 -3.39 25.65
C PRO A 232 13.44 -4.13 25.57
N SER A 233 12.64 -3.78 24.57
CA SER A 233 11.45 -4.57 24.24
C SER A 233 11.86 -6.01 23.92
N GLY A 234 11.09 -7.00 24.40
CA GLY A 234 11.21 -8.38 23.90
C GLY A 234 10.82 -8.48 22.43
N PRO A 235 10.84 -9.68 21.81
CA PRO A 235 10.46 -9.86 20.40
C PRO A 235 9.14 -9.17 20.01
N PRO A 236 8.98 -8.71 18.77
CA PRO A 236 7.74 -8.09 18.31
C PRO A 236 6.56 -9.04 18.44
N THR A 237 5.47 -8.56 19.04
CA THR A 237 4.21 -9.29 19.08
C THR A 237 3.72 -9.51 17.65
N VAL A 238 3.52 -10.77 17.26
CA VAL A 238 2.96 -11.13 15.95
C VAL A 238 1.57 -10.51 15.80
N LEU A 239 1.30 -9.90 14.65
CA LEU A 239 -0.01 -9.30 14.38
C LEU A 239 -1.08 -10.39 14.20
N PRO A 240 -2.29 -10.23 14.77
CA PRO A 240 -3.38 -11.18 14.59
C PRO A 240 -3.71 -11.41 13.11
N PRO A 241 -3.76 -12.66 12.63
CA PRO A 241 -3.94 -12.93 11.21
C PRO A 241 -5.31 -12.50 10.70
N ASN A 242 -5.33 -12.07 9.43
CA ASN A 242 -6.56 -11.88 8.67
C ASN A 242 -7.13 -13.24 8.23
N PRO A 243 -8.46 -13.39 8.08
CA PRO A 243 -9.09 -14.65 7.70
C PRO A 243 -8.95 -14.86 6.19
N LEU A 244 -7.73 -15.12 5.74
CA LEU A 244 -7.36 -15.33 4.34
C LEU A 244 -7.47 -16.81 3.98
N ASN A 245 -7.93 -17.11 2.77
CA ASN A 245 -7.94 -18.50 2.31
C ASN A 245 -6.54 -18.94 1.88
N SER A 246 -5.82 -19.59 2.80
CA SER A 246 -4.49 -20.14 2.55
C SER A 246 -4.48 -21.50 1.84
N ARG A 247 -5.63 -22.17 1.71
CA ARG A 247 -5.75 -23.47 1.05
C ARG A 247 -5.97 -23.29 -0.44
N MET A 248 -4.88 -23.27 -1.20
CA MET A 248 -4.89 -23.22 -2.67
C MET A 248 -4.76 -24.63 -3.25
N GLU A 249 -5.74 -25.05 -4.06
CA GLU A 249 -5.74 -26.35 -4.74
C GLU A 249 -5.05 -26.24 -6.10
N PHE A 250 -3.71 -26.22 -6.11
CA PHE A 250 -2.92 -26.04 -7.34
C PHE A 250 -3.16 -27.10 -8.42
N GLY A 251 -3.52 -28.34 -8.03
CA GLY A 251 -3.84 -29.42 -8.96
C GLY A 251 -5.13 -29.21 -9.76
N ARG A 252 -6.05 -28.38 -9.27
CA ARG A 252 -7.32 -28.02 -9.92
C ARG A 252 -7.42 -26.53 -10.25
N ALA A 253 -6.30 -25.81 -10.13
CA ALA A 253 -6.29 -24.38 -10.32
C ALA A 253 -6.59 -24.01 -11.79
N GLN A 254 -7.38 -22.95 -11.97
CA GLN A 254 -7.45 -22.29 -13.26
C GLN A 254 -6.10 -21.67 -13.56
N ARG A 255 -5.49 -22.07 -14.67
CA ARG A 255 -4.29 -21.42 -15.20
C ARG A 255 -4.72 -20.38 -16.20
N ALA A 256 -4.32 -19.15 -15.98
CA ALA A 256 -4.61 -18.03 -16.86
C ALA A 256 -3.34 -17.25 -17.14
N GLU A 257 -3.29 -16.61 -18.30
CA GLU A 257 -2.24 -15.69 -18.68
C GLU A 257 -2.86 -14.33 -19.01
N LEU A 258 -2.17 -13.28 -18.58
CA LEU A 258 -2.55 -11.90 -18.78
C LEU A 258 -1.33 -11.15 -19.32
N ALA A 259 -1.38 -10.79 -20.59
CA ALA A 259 -0.40 -9.89 -21.19
C ALA A 259 -0.63 -8.47 -20.68
N LEU A 260 0.42 -7.85 -20.14
CA LEU A 260 0.38 -6.48 -19.62
C LEU A 260 0.66 -5.50 -20.74
N ASP A 261 -0.38 -5.16 -21.50
CA ASP A 261 -0.34 -4.17 -22.55
C ASP A 261 -1.07 -2.88 -22.09
N PRO A 262 -0.38 -1.71 -22.07
CA PRO A 262 -1.01 -0.44 -21.74
C PRO A 262 -2.21 -0.09 -22.64
N ALA A 263 -2.24 -0.58 -23.89
CA ALA A 263 -3.33 -0.32 -24.83
C ALA A 263 -4.54 -1.25 -24.66
N SER A 264 -4.37 -2.39 -23.98
CA SER A 264 -5.39 -3.43 -23.88
C SER A 264 -5.74 -3.72 -22.42
N PRO A 265 -6.91 -3.28 -21.93
CA PRO A 265 -7.33 -3.53 -20.55
C PRO A 265 -7.31 -5.02 -20.18
N PRO A 266 -6.68 -5.39 -19.05
CA PRO A 266 -6.59 -6.78 -18.63
C PRO A 266 -7.95 -7.37 -18.23
N ALA A 267 -8.36 -8.48 -18.83
CA ALA A 267 -9.64 -9.13 -18.53
C ALA A 267 -9.46 -10.61 -18.17
N LEU A 268 -10.08 -11.03 -17.07
CA LEU A 268 -10.10 -12.42 -16.61
C LEU A 268 -11.49 -12.78 -16.07
N SER A 269 -11.85 -14.06 -16.12
CA SER A 269 -12.99 -14.59 -15.38
C SER A 269 -12.56 -15.79 -14.53
N ALA A 270 -13.20 -15.98 -13.37
CA ALA A 270 -12.97 -17.10 -12.48
C ALA A 270 -14.27 -17.48 -11.75
N LYS A 271 -14.39 -18.73 -11.30
CA LYS A 271 -15.50 -19.15 -10.46
C LYS A 271 -15.21 -18.89 -8.99
N LYS A 272 -16.22 -18.50 -8.20
CA LYS A 272 -16.07 -18.35 -6.76
C LYS A 272 -15.52 -19.64 -6.12
N GLY A 273 -14.53 -19.48 -5.27
CA GLY A 273 -13.83 -20.57 -4.57
C GLY A 273 -12.74 -21.26 -5.40
N GLN A 274 -12.61 -20.94 -6.69
CA GLN A 274 -11.58 -21.52 -7.54
C GLN A 274 -10.21 -20.92 -7.21
N THR A 275 -9.19 -21.78 -7.10
CA THR A 275 -7.79 -21.34 -7.10
C THR A 275 -7.42 -20.89 -8.51
N VAL A 276 -6.86 -19.69 -8.64
CA VAL A 276 -6.36 -19.13 -9.88
C VAL A 276 -4.84 -19.04 -9.79
N MET A 277 -4.14 -19.60 -10.77
CA MET A 277 -2.72 -19.35 -11.02
C MET A 277 -2.63 -18.42 -12.22
N LEU A 278 -2.21 -17.18 -11.98
CA LEU A 278 -2.16 -16.14 -12.99
C LEU A 278 -0.71 -15.85 -13.38
N ALA A 279 -0.40 -15.99 -14.67
CA ALA A 279 0.83 -15.53 -15.28
C ALA A 279 0.63 -14.10 -15.81
N LEU A 280 1.36 -13.15 -15.24
CA LEU A 280 1.41 -11.75 -15.66
C LEU A 280 2.62 -11.58 -16.58
N THR A 281 2.40 -11.50 -17.89
CA THR A 281 3.48 -11.41 -18.89
C THR A 281 3.70 -9.95 -19.27
N ASN A 282 4.85 -9.40 -18.90
CA ASN A 282 5.25 -8.05 -19.30
C ASN A 282 6.23 -8.11 -20.47
N SER A 283 5.71 -7.94 -21.68
CA SER A 283 6.52 -7.87 -22.91
C SER A 283 7.02 -6.46 -23.23
N THR A 284 6.78 -5.49 -22.35
CA THR A 284 7.24 -4.10 -22.54
C THR A 284 8.64 -3.91 -21.96
N PRO A 285 9.38 -2.85 -22.34
CA PRO A 285 10.67 -2.53 -21.73
C PRO A 285 10.53 -1.84 -20.36
N ILE A 286 9.31 -1.60 -19.88
CA ILE A 286 9.01 -0.80 -18.69
C ILE A 286 8.44 -1.71 -17.61
N PRO A 287 8.94 -1.68 -16.37
CA PRO A 287 8.31 -2.45 -15.29
C PRO A 287 6.91 -1.91 -15.02
N GLN A 288 5.98 -2.78 -14.60
CA GLN A 288 4.60 -2.40 -14.31
C GLN A 288 4.23 -2.85 -12.90
N ALA A 289 3.66 -1.95 -12.09
CA ALA A 289 3.01 -2.34 -10.84
C ALA A 289 1.57 -2.81 -11.15
N VAL A 290 1.26 -4.04 -10.79
CA VAL A 290 -0.02 -4.68 -11.06
C VAL A 290 -0.76 -4.90 -9.75
N HIS A 291 -1.86 -4.20 -9.59
CA HIS A 291 -2.79 -4.36 -8.47
C HIS A 291 -3.98 -5.23 -8.88
N ILE A 292 -4.38 -6.16 -8.01
CA ILE A 292 -5.59 -6.97 -8.18
C ILE A 292 -6.55 -6.70 -7.03
N GLY A 293 -7.74 -6.21 -7.36
CA GLY A 293 -8.79 -5.93 -6.40
C GLY A 293 -9.49 -7.20 -5.89
N GLY A 294 -10.16 -7.07 -4.74
CA GLY A 294 -11.07 -8.09 -4.20
C GLY A 294 -10.40 -9.26 -3.48
N THR A 295 -9.19 -9.64 -3.88
CA THR A 295 -8.46 -10.75 -3.27
C THR A 295 -6.96 -10.48 -3.16
N PRO A 296 -6.36 -10.75 -1.99
CA PRO A 296 -4.91 -10.87 -1.90
C PRO A 296 -4.44 -12.14 -2.60
N PHE A 297 -3.16 -12.16 -2.96
CA PHE A 297 -2.51 -13.25 -3.65
C PHE A 297 -1.13 -13.55 -3.05
N ARG A 298 -0.62 -14.73 -3.40
CA ARG A 298 0.76 -15.15 -3.17
C ARG A 298 1.57 -14.96 -4.44
N LEU A 299 2.79 -14.49 -4.29
CA LEU A 299 3.80 -14.57 -5.35
C LEU A 299 4.29 -16.01 -5.48
N LEU A 300 4.35 -16.52 -6.71
CA LEU A 300 4.93 -17.81 -7.03
C LEU A 300 6.32 -17.56 -7.63
N ASP A 301 7.37 -17.89 -6.87
CA ASP A 301 8.73 -17.75 -7.34
C ASP A 301 9.07 -18.83 -8.38
N SER A 302 9.99 -18.51 -9.29
CA SER A 302 10.49 -19.44 -10.30
C SER A 302 11.49 -20.47 -9.77
N MET A 303 12.15 -20.16 -8.65
CA MET A 303 13.27 -20.93 -8.10
C MET A 303 13.07 -21.37 -6.64
N ASP A 304 11.93 -21.04 -6.01
CA ASP A 304 11.69 -21.29 -4.59
C ASP A 304 10.71 -22.47 -4.40
N ASP A 305 11.12 -23.44 -3.59
CA ASP A 305 10.28 -24.49 -3.01
C ASP A 305 9.53 -23.99 -1.75
N GLY A 306 9.80 -22.74 -1.34
CA GLY A 306 9.30 -22.10 -0.13
C GLY A 306 8.18 -21.09 -0.35
N TRP A 307 7.20 -21.17 0.54
CA TRP A 307 6.10 -20.23 0.67
C TRP A 307 6.63 -18.89 1.20
N LYS A 308 6.50 -17.77 0.46
CA LYS A 308 6.79 -16.44 1.04
C LYS A 308 5.86 -16.22 2.25
N PRO A 309 6.31 -15.66 3.38
CA PRO A 309 5.50 -15.58 4.60
C PRO A 309 4.40 -14.50 4.56
N TYR A 310 4.17 -13.86 3.42
CA TYR A 310 3.27 -12.71 3.28
C TYR A 310 2.33 -12.81 2.07
N TRP A 311 1.24 -12.08 2.17
CA TRP A 311 0.28 -11.85 1.10
C TRP A 311 0.47 -10.46 0.50
N LEU A 312 0.10 -10.31 -0.76
CA LEU A 312 0.16 -9.05 -1.50
C LEU A 312 -1.18 -8.78 -2.17
N ASP A 313 -1.44 -7.52 -2.49
CA ASP A 313 -2.46 -7.14 -3.48
C ASP A 313 -1.85 -6.41 -4.67
N THR A 314 -0.56 -6.05 -4.58
CA THR A 314 0.17 -5.37 -5.64
C THR A 314 1.56 -5.98 -5.83
N VAL A 315 1.93 -6.25 -7.08
CA VAL A 315 3.21 -6.87 -7.45
C VAL A 315 3.86 -6.14 -8.61
N VAL A 316 5.19 -6.20 -8.73
CA VAL A 316 5.92 -5.69 -9.88
C VAL A 316 6.11 -6.78 -10.92
N ALA A 317 5.64 -6.54 -12.14
CA ALA A 317 5.99 -7.31 -13.32
C ALA A 317 7.18 -6.65 -14.02
N LEU A 318 8.36 -7.27 -13.93
CA LEU A 318 9.60 -6.77 -14.55
C LEU A 318 9.57 -6.84 -16.08
N PRO A 319 10.35 -6.00 -16.80
CA PRO A 319 10.42 -6.02 -18.25
C PRO A 319 10.86 -7.37 -18.80
N GLN A 320 10.25 -7.83 -19.90
CA GLN A 320 10.59 -9.09 -20.58
C GLN A 320 10.57 -10.31 -19.64
N ARG A 321 9.64 -10.32 -18.69
CA ARG A 321 9.49 -11.37 -17.67
C ARG A 321 8.02 -11.72 -17.47
N THR A 322 7.79 -12.94 -17.01
CA THR A 322 6.50 -13.40 -16.52
C THR A 322 6.56 -13.49 -15.00
N THR A 323 5.68 -12.77 -14.32
CA THR A 323 5.46 -12.87 -12.87
C THR A 323 4.28 -13.79 -12.63
N ARG A 324 4.41 -14.75 -11.71
CA ARG A 324 3.32 -15.69 -11.42
C ARG A 324 2.78 -15.43 -10.02
N ILE A 325 1.46 -15.43 -9.90
CA ILE A 325 0.77 -15.28 -8.62
C ILE A 325 -0.32 -16.34 -8.49
N ALA A 326 -0.77 -16.57 -7.27
CA ALA A 326 -1.94 -17.40 -7.00
C ALA A 326 -2.85 -16.83 -5.92
N PHE A 327 -4.15 -17.02 -6.09
CA PHE A 327 -5.17 -16.63 -5.14
C PHE A 327 -6.40 -17.52 -5.26
N VAL A 328 -7.31 -17.40 -4.30
CA VAL A 328 -8.65 -17.99 -4.38
C VAL A 328 -9.65 -16.89 -4.71
N ALA A 329 -10.48 -17.09 -5.73
CA ALA A 329 -11.51 -16.13 -6.12
C ALA A 329 -12.66 -16.11 -5.09
N GLU A 330 -12.57 -15.31 -4.03
CA GLU A 330 -13.48 -15.42 -2.89
C GLU A 330 -14.84 -14.72 -3.04
N ALA A 331 -14.86 -13.53 -3.65
CA ALA A 331 -16.02 -12.65 -3.65
C ALA A 331 -16.54 -12.47 -5.08
N THR A 332 -17.83 -12.76 -5.32
CA THR A 332 -18.46 -12.54 -6.61
C THR A 332 -18.48 -11.06 -6.98
N GLY A 333 -18.37 -10.77 -8.27
CA GLY A 333 -18.43 -9.42 -8.81
C GLY A 333 -17.28 -9.11 -9.76
N SER A 334 -17.24 -7.85 -10.19
CA SER A 334 -16.19 -7.29 -11.03
C SER A 334 -15.17 -6.58 -10.15
N TRP A 335 -13.91 -7.01 -10.20
CA TRP A 335 -12.83 -6.41 -9.41
C TRP A 335 -11.76 -5.82 -10.33
N PRO A 336 -11.22 -4.63 -10.02
CA PRO A 336 -10.26 -3.98 -10.91
C PRO A 336 -8.94 -4.75 -10.98
N ILE A 337 -8.38 -4.82 -12.17
CA ILE A 337 -6.96 -5.13 -12.39
C ILE A 337 -6.33 -3.83 -12.90
N ILE A 338 -5.43 -3.26 -12.12
CA ILE A 338 -4.78 -1.98 -12.45
C ILE A 338 -3.32 -2.28 -12.76
N SER A 339 -2.92 -2.07 -14.02
CA SER A 339 -1.52 -2.14 -14.44
C SER A 339 -1.00 -0.73 -14.65
N GLN A 340 -0.07 -0.30 -13.80
CA GLN A 340 0.56 1.00 -13.87
C GLN A 340 2.00 0.85 -14.39
N PRO A 341 2.30 1.31 -15.61
CA PRO A 341 3.68 1.42 -16.07
C PRO A 341 4.47 2.36 -15.16
N LEU A 342 5.66 1.92 -14.75
CA LEU A 342 6.56 2.67 -13.89
C LEU A 342 7.40 3.65 -14.72
N GLN A 343 6.68 4.54 -15.38
CA GLN A 343 7.22 5.64 -16.17
C GLN A 343 6.42 6.90 -15.80
N PRO A 344 7.10 8.03 -15.49
CA PRO A 344 6.41 9.28 -15.20
C PRO A 344 5.45 9.68 -16.33
N GLY A 345 4.22 10.02 -15.96
CA GLY A 345 3.17 10.45 -16.90
C GLY A 345 2.45 9.32 -17.64
N ALA A 346 2.88 8.06 -17.51
CA ALA A 346 2.18 6.94 -18.13
C ALA A 346 0.83 6.70 -17.46
N ALA A 347 -0.21 6.52 -18.28
CA ALA A 347 -1.54 6.16 -17.80
C ALA A 347 -1.59 4.67 -17.37
N ALA A 348 -2.33 4.37 -16.31
CA ALA A 348 -2.64 3.00 -15.94
C ALA A 348 -3.64 2.38 -16.93
N SER A 349 -3.44 1.11 -17.25
CA SER A 349 -4.46 0.27 -17.89
C SER A 349 -5.32 -0.36 -16.79
N ILE A 350 -6.64 -0.11 -16.85
CA ILE A 350 -7.60 -0.63 -15.86
C ILE A 350 -8.54 -1.60 -16.57
N GLY A 351 -8.45 -2.87 -16.21
CA GLY A 351 -9.39 -3.90 -16.62
C GLY A 351 -10.06 -4.55 -15.41
N SER A 352 -10.51 -5.79 -15.54
CA SER A 352 -11.22 -6.46 -14.45
C SER A 352 -11.06 -7.98 -14.43
N ILE A 353 -11.20 -8.55 -13.22
CA ILE A 353 -11.53 -9.95 -13.02
C ILE A 353 -13.02 -10.08 -12.66
N GLN A 354 -13.75 -10.86 -13.45
CA GLN A 354 -15.12 -11.25 -13.16
C GLN A 354 -15.14 -12.54 -12.35
N ILE A 355 -15.70 -12.50 -11.14
CA ILE A 355 -15.89 -13.69 -10.29
C ILE A 355 -17.37 -14.04 -10.25
N SER A 356 -17.74 -15.22 -10.75
CA SER A 356 -19.12 -15.72 -10.83
C SER A 356 -19.45 -16.87 -9.90
#